data_AF-A0A161YVS9-F1
#
_entry.id   AF-A0A161YVS9-F1
#
_cell.length_a   1.000
_cell.length_b   1.000
_cell.length_c   1.000
_cell.angle_alpha   90.00
_cell.angle_beta   90.00
_cell.angle_gamma   90.00
#
_symmetry.space_group_name_H-M   'P 1'
#
loop_
_entity.id
_entity.type
_entity.pdbx_description
1 polymer ?
#
loop_
_entity_poly.entity_id
_entity_poly.type
_entity_poly.pdbx_seq_one_letter_code
_entity_poly.pdbx_strand_id
1 'polypeptide(L)'
;MASIQNAVQVMVDKLVADMQGNQPLTAEEQALVSNAITKLTDNAKLEQAVVAVAESHINDATGALQQVSQSTGAALQTATESLTQTSTDLGNKSDKLDLLDAMAPNLNRVESLQTTNNSLQVRPLMPMTPIDIASTSSNNRRSTPVFAVYDSNGETHVVRPGFTHNANTEQCRLEFLKLSANGAEKTTTHTSFIYTNAFEQNPASKIYYYGTSAYVPLASKNNSADIQYEIVYSTQDSQTTAVANYGGVFCKSSGFTSITKPKLDLNATDQFGVSTLTSHKYNEVGVLYDNTKHCLVMVDEGTSVLVEKYRDGNIVTNTAIANAEELQAYVDAGDFTVVKFIYHNIQWPYGINSYNHSETTVSGYGTSYYGFFGRYNGVTKMGEHKYSVHYRFTQAKRLEPINYFFSNSSGHYKAPNANGTYSPDSEVRVVLETFDGELLGMYSYQARAYNAGYDCGVLGSAISCINPYSGAGILNEHYTYNQYGLGRTCRAF
;
A
#
# COMPACT_ATOMS: atom_id res chain seq x y z
N MET A 1 90.77 83.08 -5.67
CA MET A 1 89.38 83.33 -6.10
C MET A 1 88.40 82.40 -5.36
N ALA A 2 88.54 82.32 -4.03
CA ALA A 2 87.66 81.58 -3.11
C ALA A 2 87.26 82.47 -1.92
N SER A 3 87.41 83.80 -2.06
CA SER A 3 87.33 84.76 -0.96
C SER A 3 86.04 85.57 -0.92
N ILE A 4 85.30 85.73 -2.04
CA ILE A 4 84.10 86.60 -2.08
C ILE A 4 82.83 85.85 -1.65
N GLN A 5 82.55 84.65 -2.15
CA GLN A 5 81.35 83.89 -1.75
C GLN A 5 81.38 83.50 -0.27
N ASN A 6 82.53 83.10 0.25
CA ASN A 6 82.68 82.87 1.69
C ASN A 6 82.53 84.17 2.50
N ALA A 7 83.00 85.31 1.98
CA ALA A 7 82.77 86.60 2.64
C ALA A 7 81.28 86.99 2.64
N VAL A 8 80.53 86.70 1.57
CA VAL A 8 79.09 86.99 1.48
C VAL A 8 78.27 86.08 2.41
N GLN A 9 78.56 84.78 2.45
CA GLN A 9 77.86 83.86 3.37
C GLN A 9 78.13 84.23 4.84
N VAL A 10 79.38 84.55 5.19
CA VAL A 10 79.75 85.01 6.54
C VAL A 10 79.10 86.36 6.87
N MET A 11 78.94 87.26 5.89
CA MET A 11 78.17 88.50 6.08
C MET A 11 76.70 88.22 6.35
N VAL A 12 76.06 87.31 5.60
CA VAL A 12 74.63 86.96 5.80
C VAL A 12 74.43 86.28 7.15
N ASP A 13 75.30 85.35 7.53
CA ASP A 13 75.21 84.66 8.82
C ASP A 13 75.47 85.63 9.99
N LYS A 14 76.38 86.59 9.82
CA LYS A 14 76.62 87.65 10.81
C LYS A 14 75.44 88.63 10.89
N LEU A 15 74.85 89.03 9.77
CA LEU A 15 73.67 89.91 9.72
C LEU A 15 72.45 89.24 10.37
N VAL A 16 72.25 87.94 10.16
CA VAL A 16 71.19 87.15 10.81
C VAL A 16 71.45 87.04 12.31
N ALA A 17 72.70 86.81 12.73
CA ALA A 17 73.07 86.78 14.15
C ALA A 17 72.87 88.14 14.84
N ASP A 18 73.25 89.25 14.18
CA ASP A 18 73.08 90.61 14.70
C ASP A 18 71.60 91.03 14.69
N MET A 19 70.80 90.60 13.71
CA MET A 19 69.33 90.77 13.70
C MET A 19 68.60 90.00 14.79
N GLN A 20 69.17 88.88 15.26
CA GLN A 20 68.60 88.06 16.35
C GLN A 20 69.18 88.42 17.74
N GLY A 21 70.27 89.18 17.80
CA GLY A 21 70.92 89.65 19.04
C GLY A 21 70.32 90.94 19.60
N ASN A 22 70.50 91.21 20.90
CA ASN A 22 70.03 92.44 21.56
C ASN A 22 70.88 93.70 21.22
N GLN A 23 71.74 93.66 20.20
CA GLN A 23 72.46 94.84 19.72
C GLN A 23 71.73 95.46 18.53
N PRO A 24 71.38 96.76 18.57
CA PRO A 24 70.83 97.45 17.42
C PRO A 24 71.82 97.41 16.25
N LEU A 25 71.33 97.03 15.06
CA LEU A 25 72.08 97.04 13.81
C LEU A 25 72.69 98.41 13.53
N THR A 26 73.87 98.41 12.92
CA THR A 26 74.52 99.65 12.44
C THR A 26 73.72 100.26 11.28
N ALA A 27 73.95 101.54 11.00
CA ALA A 27 73.25 102.25 9.91
C ALA A 27 73.49 101.61 8.52
N GLU A 28 74.67 101.01 8.31
CA GLU A 28 75.00 100.30 7.06
C GLU A 28 74.23 98.99 6.91
N GLU A 29 74.03 98.25 8.00
CA GLU A 29 73.26 97.01 8.01
C GLU A 29 71.75 97.26 7.85
N GLN A 30 71.22 98.32 8.46
CA GLN A 30 69.83 98.73 8.26
C GLN A 30 69.56 99.12 6.81
N ALA A 31 70.49 99.82 6.14
CA ALA A 31 70.36 100.15 4.74
C ALA A 31 70.37 98.90 3.84
N LEU A 32 71.18 97.90 4.17
CA LEU A 32 71.27 96.64 3.42
C LEU A 32 69.98 95.81 3.55
N VAL A 33 69.46 95.66 4.78
CA VAL A 33 68.20 94.96 5.05
C VAL A 33 67.03 95.68 4.39
N SER A 34 66.95 97.00 4.49
CA SER A 34 65.88 97.77 3.84
C SER A 34 65.90 97.56 2.32
N ASN A 35 67.07 97.57 1.68
CA ASN A 35 67.18 97.36 0.23
C ASN A 35 66.84 95.91 -0.18
N ALA A 36 67.19 94.91 0.65
CA ALA A 36 66.78 93.53 0.44
C ALA A 36 65.26 93.34 0.58
N ILE A 37 64.64 93.98 1.59
CA ILE A 37 63.19 93.98 1.76
C ILE A 37 62.52 94.65 0.56
N THR A 38 62.96 95.84 0.14
CA THR A 38 62.42 96.51 -1.04
C THR A 38 62.52 95.63 -2.29
N LYS A 39 63.66 94.97 -2.52
CA LYS A 39 63.80 94.03 -3.65
C LYS A 39 62.94 92.78 -3.55
N LEU A 40 62.61 92.31 -2.34
CA LEU A 40 61.69 91.20 -2.14
C LEU A 40 60.24 91.63 -2.30
N THR A 41 59.88 92.83 -1.83
CA THR A 41 58.56 93.43 -2.01
C THR A 41 58.26 93.74 -3.49
N ASP A 42 59.27 94.17 -4.25
CA ASP A 42 59.12 94.50 -5.68
C ASP A 42 59.23 93.29 -6.62
N ASN A 43 59.35 92.06 -6.10
CA ASN A 43 59.55 90.88 -6.94
C ASN A 43 58.23 90.22 -7.38
N ALA A 44 57.54 90.87 -8.33
CA ALA A 44 56.31 90.39 -8.96
C ALA A 44 56.42 88.95 -9.54
N LYS A 45 57.63 88.46 -9.85
CA LYS A 45 57.83 87.08 -10.33
C LYS A 45 57.58 86.03 -9.25
N LEU A 46 57.85 86.34 -7.99
CA LEU A 46 57.62 85.40 -6.89
C LEU A 46 56.11 85.24 -6.63
N GLU A 47 55.38 86.34 -6.60
CA GLU A 47 53.93 86.32 -6.41
C GLU A 47 53.21 85.55 -7.53
N GLN A 48 53.57 85.80 -8.79
CA GLN A 48 53.03 85.05 -9.94
C GLN A 48 53.33 83.55 -9.87
N ALA A 49 54.53 83.17 -9.41
CA ALA A 49 54.89 81.77 -9.27
C ALA A 49 54.06 81.06 -8.18
N VAL A 50 53.80 81.72 -7.05
CA VAL A 50 52.99 81.15 -5.97
C VAL A 50 51.53 80.98 -6.38
N VAL A 51 50.95 81.98 -7.05
CA VAL A 51 49.55 81.91 -7.54
C VAL A 51 49.40 80.78 -8.56
N ALA A 52 50.31 80.66 -9.52
CA ALA A 52 50.27 79.61 -10.54
C ALA A 52 50.33 78.18 -9.93
N VAL A 53 51.16 77.98 -8.90
CA VAL A 53 51.25 76.68 -8.21
C VAL A 53 49.97 76.39 -7.42
N ALA A 54 49.40 77.40 -6.74
CA ALA A 54 48.14 77.24 -6.02
C ALA A 54 46.98 76.90 -6.95
N GLU A 55 46.87 77.58 -8.10
CA GLU A 55 45.86 77.28 -9.12
C GLU A 55 46.02 75.86 -9.69
N SER A 56 47.25 75.45 -10.00
CA SER A 56 47.52 74.08 -10.48
C SER A 56 47.07 73.03 -9.46
N HIS A 57 47.42 73.20 -8.19
CA HIS A 57 47.06 72.24 -7.14
C HIS A 57 45.55 72.19 -6.89
N ILE A 58 44.86 73.33 -6.93
CA ILE A 58 43.40 73.39 -6.79
C ILE A 58 42.70 72.71 -7.97
N ASN A 59 43.20 72.90 -9.19
CA ASN A 59 42.65 72.26 -10.38
C ASN A 59 42.83 70.74 -10.32
N ASP A 60 44.01 70.25 -9.92
CA ASP A 60 44.28 68.82 -9.77
C ASP A 60 43.39 68.18 -8.71
N ALA A 61 43.23 68.85 -7.55
CA ALA A 61 42.35 68.39 -6.48
C ALA A 61 40.87 68.35 -6.93
N THR A 62 40.43 69.36 -7.70
CA THR A 62 39.07 69.41 -8.24
C THR A 62 38.84 68.29 -9.25
N GLY A 63 39.81 68.03 -10.14
CA GLY A 63 39.74 66.93 -11.10
C GLY A 63 39.67 65.56 -10.43
N ALA A 64 40.48 65.34 -9.39
CA ALA A 64 40.46 64.10 -8.61
C ALA A 64 39.11 63.87 -7.91
N LEU A 65 38.53 64.91 -7.30
CA LEU A 65 37.21 64.83 -6.65
C LEU A 65 36.08 64.51 -7.64
N GLN A 66 36.13 65.09 -8.84
CA GLN A 66 35.14 64.80 -9.89
C GLN A 66 35.23 63.34 -10.37
N GLN A 67 36.44 62.80 -10.56
CA GLN A 67 36.63 61.39 -10.94
C GLN A 67 36.12 60.43 -9.86
N VAL A 68 36.37 60.73 -8.57
CA VAL A 68 35.86 59.92 -7.46
C VAL A 68 34.33 59.93 -7.42
N SER A 69 33.70 61.09 -7.60
CA SER A 69 32.24 61.21 -7.64
C SER A 69 31.62 60.40 -8.78
N GLN A 70 32.19 60.49 -9.99
CA GLN A 70 31.71 59.74 -11.16
C GLN A 70 31.88 58.22 -11.00
N SER A 71 33.05 57.77 -10.53
CA SER A 71 33.32 56.34 -10.34
C SER A 71 32.44 55.70 -9.28
N THR A 72 32.17 56.42 -8.19
CA THR A 72 31.33 55.94 -7.08
C THR A 72 29.86 55.89 -7.49
N GLY A 73 29.37 56.88 -8.24
CA GLY A 73 28.00 56.88 -8.78
C GLY A 73 27.74 55.70 -9.72
N ALA A 74 28.66 55.42 -10.64
CA ALA A 74 28.53 54.30 -11.58
C ALA A 74 28.54 52.94 -10.85
N ALA A 75 29.43 52.74 -9.88
CA ALA A 75 29.51 51.50 -9.11
C ALA A 75 28.24 51.24 -8.28
N LEU A 76 27.67 52.29 -7.66
CA LEU A 76 26.42 52.20 -6.92
C LEU A 76 25.22 51.87 -7.82
N GLN A 77 25.19 52.42 -9.03
CA GLN A 77 24.12 52.13 -9.99
C GLN A 77 24.18 50.67 -10.44
N THR A 78 25.34 50.16 -10.84
CA THR A 78 25.53 48.75 -11.22
C THR A 78 25.20 47.79 -10.07
N ALA A 79 25.56 48.14 -8.84
CA ALA A 79 25.22 47.33 -7.66
C ALA A 79 23.69 47.30 -7.41
N THR A 80 23.02 48.42 -7.60
CA THR A 80 21.55 48.53 -7.45
C THR A 80 20.84 47.70 -8.52
N GLU A 81 21.26 47.81 -9.78
CA GLU A 81 20.72 47.01 -10.88
C GLU A 81 20.93 45.50 -10.64
N SER A 82 22.13 45.11 -10.17
CA SER A 82 22.45 43.72 -9.83
C SER A 82 21.61 43.19 -8.65
N LEU A 83 21.36 44.03 -7.64
CA LEU A 83 20.52 43.69 -6.50
C LEU A 83 19.05 43.54 -6.91
N THR A 84 18.53 44.44 -7.75
CA THR A 84 17.18 44.32 -8.30
C THR A 84 17.03 43.04 -9.11
N GLN A 85 17.98 42.72 -9.99
CA GLN A 85 17.97 41.48 -10.76
C GLN A 85 18.00 40.24 -9.85
N THR A 86 18.87 40.24 -8.83
CA THR A 86 18.96 39.14 -7.86
C THR A 86 17.67 38.98 -7.06
N SER A 87 17.01 40.09 -6.70
CA SER A 87 15.72 40.08 -6.00
C SER A 87 14.61 39.50 -6.89
N THR A 88 14.57 39.84 -8.17
CA THR A 88 13.62 39.26 -9.13
C THR A 88 13.87 37.76 -9.34
N ASP A 89 15.13 37.35 -9.47
CA ASP A 89 15.50 35.95 -9.61
C ASP A 89 15.14 35.13 -8.36
N LEU A 90 15.26 35.72 -7.16
CA LEU A 90 14.85 35.09 -5.91
C LEU A 90 13.32 34.96 -5.82
N GLY A 91 12.57 35.98 -6.22
CA GLY A 91 11.10 35.91 -6.31
C GLY A 91 10.65 34.78 -7.23
N ASN A 92 11.21 34.70 -8.44
CA ASN A 92 10.92 33.63 -9.39
C ASN A 92 11.29 32.22 -8.87
N LYS A 93 12.33 32.10 -8.03
CA LYS A 93 12.69 30.84 -7.37
C LYS A 93 11.73 30.49 -6.24
N SER A 94 11.24 31.47 -5.49
CA SER A 94 10.20 31.28 -4.47
C SER A 94 8.91 30.74 -5.10
N ASP A 95 8.43 31.35 -6.20
CA ASP A 95 7.23 30.89 -6.90
C ASP A 95 7.36 29.44 -7.39
N LYS A 96 8.57 29.03 -7.81
CA LYS A 96 8.87 27.63 -8.19
C LYS A 96 8.87 26.67 -7.00
N LEU A 97 9.26 27.11 -5.82
CA LEU A 97 9.18 26.31 -4.60
C LEU A 97 7.72 26.14 -4.16
N ASP A 98 6.92 27.20 -4.22
CA ASP A 98 5.47 27.13 -3.95
C ASP A 98 4.76 26.16 -4.91
N LEU A 99 5.15 26.17 -6.19
CA LEU A 99 4.70 25.18 -7.18
C LEU A 99 5.12 23.75 -6.81
N LEU A 100 6.35 23.54 -6.32
CA LEU A 100 6.85 22.22 -5.89
C LEU A 100 6.08 21.71 -4.66
N ASP A 101 5.81 22.60 -3.69
CA ASP A 101 4.99 22.27 -2.51
C ASP A 101 3.55 21.94 -2.89
N ALA A 102 3.01 22.57 -3.92
CA ALA A 102 1.70 22.23 -4.49
C ALA A 102 1.70 20.95 -5.35
N MET A 103 2.86 20.44 -5.80
CA MET A 103 2.92 19.20 -6.60
C MET A 103 2.60 17.96 -5.76
N ALA A 104 3.07 17.86 -4.51
CA ALA A 104 2.80 16.71 -3.65
C ALA A 104 1.31 16.43 -3.41
N PRO A 105 0.47 17.41 -2.98
CA PRO A 105 -0.96 17.18 -2.83
C PRO A 105 -1.68 16.94 -4.17
N ASN A 106 -1.20 17.54 -5.27
CA ASN A 106 -1.75 17.29 -6.61
C ASN A 106 -1.44 15.89 -7.13
N LEU A 107 -0.24 15.36 -6.88
CA LEU A 107 0.12 13.98 -7.21
C LEU A 107 -0.75 12.99 -6.43
N ASN A 108 -0.90 13.19 -5.11
CA ASN A 108 -1.79 12.36 -4.29
C ASN A 108 -3.24 12.40 -4.81
N ARG A 109 -3.71 13.56 -5.28
CA ARG A 109 -5.04 13.71 -5.89
C ARG A 109 -5.14 13.02 -7.25
N VAL A 110 -4.11 13.07 -8.09
CA VAL A 110 -4.10 12.38 -9.38
C VAL A 110 -4.07 10.86 -9.17
N GLU A 111 -3.27 10.37 -8.24
CA GLU A 111 -3.21 8.95 -7.88
C GLU A 111 -4.54 8.44 -7.33
N SER A 112 -5.22 9.22 -6.47
CA SER A 112 -6.54 8.85 -5.98
C SER A 112 -7.59 8.85 -7.09
N LEU A 113 -7.61 9.86 -7.96
CA LEU A 113 -8.51 9.91 -9.12
C LEU A 113 -8.26 8.77 -10.11
N GLN A 114 -7.00 8.43 -10.38
CA GLN A 114 -6.66 7.26 -11.21
C GLN A 114 -7.12 5.96 -10.56
N THR A 115 -6.93 5.81 -9.25
CA THR A 115 -7.37 4.61 -8.51
C THR A 115 -8.89 4.46 -8.56
N THR A 116 -9.65 5.54 -8.32
CA THR A 116 -11.12 5.52 -8.42
C THR A 116 -11.58 5.27 -9.86
N ASN A 117 -10.96 5.88 -10.86
CA ASN A 117 -11.35 5.66 -12.26
C ASN A 117 -11.06 4.22 -12.69
N ASN A 118 -9.93 3.65 -12.25
CA ASN A 118 -9.57 2.27 -12.53
C ASN A 118 -10.50 1.26 -11.83
N SER A 119 -11.01 1.56 -10.63
CA SER A 119 -11.94 0.66 -9.94
C SER A 119 -13.33 0.63 -10.59
N LEU A 120 -13.76 1.74 -11.22
CA LEU A 120 -15.04 1.88 -11.92
C LEU A 120 -15.08 1.18 -13.30
N GLN A 121 -13.92 0.83 -13.87
CA GLN A 121 -13.85 0.13 -15.14
C GLN A 121 -13.90 -1.39 -14.93
N VAL A 122 -14.70 -2.06 -15.75
CA VAL A 122 -14.74 -3.53 -15.79
C VAL A 122 -13.47 -4.02 -16.48
N ARG A 123 -12.56 -4.62 -15.71
CA ARG A 123 -11.29 -5.14 -16.23
C ARG A 123 -11.44 -6.56 -16.76
N PRO A 124 -11.16 -6.84 -18.04
CA PRO A 124 -11.15 -8.20 -18.56
C PRO A 124 -10.02 -9.01 -17.91
N LEU A 125 -10.34 -10.23 -17.51
CA LEU A 125 -9.40 -11.21 -16.99
C LEU A 125 -8.85 -12.05 -18.13
N MET A 126 -7.53 -12.11 -18.22
CA MET A 126 -6.83 -12.99 -19.14
C MET A 126 -6.27 -14.20 -18.39
N PRO A 127 -6.56 -15.43 -18.84
CA PRO A 127 -5.94 -16.63 -18.29
C PRO A 127 -4.44 -16.64 -18.58
N MET A 128 -3.64 -17.03 -17.59
CA MET A 128 -2.18 -17.07 -17.70
C MET A 128 -1.67 -18.51 -17.66
N THR A 129 -1.43 -19.04 -16.46
CA THR A 129 -0.74 -20.32 -16.26
C THR A 129 -1.72 -21.38 -15.78
N PRO A 130 -1.75 -22.58 -16.38
CA PRO A 130 -2.51 -23.70 -15.83
C PRO A 130 -2.05 -24.04 -14.40
N ILE A 131 -3.01 -24.17 -13.48
CA ILE A 131 -2.73 -24.57 -12.08
C ILE A 131 -3.10 -26.03 -11.81
N ASP A 132 -3.85 -26.62 -12.72
CA ASP A 132 -4.30 -28.00 -12.69
C ASP A 132 -3.92 -28.69 -14.01
N ILE A 133 -3.87 -30.03 -13.99
CA ILE A 133 -3.58 -30.84 -15.18
C ILE A 133 -4.91 -31.24 -15.81
N ALA A 134 -5.09 -30.85 -17.07
CA ALA A 134 -6.27 -31.23 -17.84
C ALA A 134 -6.37 -32.76 -17.97
N SER A 135 -7.53 -33.33 -17.68
CA SER A 135 -7.73 -34.79 -17.74
C SER A 135 -9.18 -35.16 -18.01
N THR A 136 -9.40 -36.28 -18.69
CA THR A 136 -10.74 -36.82 -18.94
C THR A 136 -11.31 -37.61 -17.76
N SER A 137 -10.47 -37.89 -16.77
CA SER A 137 -10.87 -38.59 -15.56
C SER A 137 -11.52 -37.63 -14.57
N SER A 138 -12.73 -37.95 -14.12
CA SER A 138 -13.49 -37.19 -13.11
C SER A 138 -12.77 -37.06 -11.77
N ASN A 139 -11.72 -37.85 -11.58
CA ASN A 139 -10.70 -37.71 -10.56
C ASN A 139 -10.06 -36.31 -10.48
N ASN A 140 -9.99 -35.61 -11.60
CA ASN A 140 -9.34 -34.29 -11.71
C ASN A 140 -10.35 -33.14 -11.57
N ARG A 141 -11.59 -33.44 -11.16
CA ARG A 141 -12.59 -32.42 -10.82
C ARG A 141 -12.08 -31.56 -9.67
N ARG A 142 -12.44 -30.28 -9.67
CA ARG A 142 -12.04 -29.33 -8.62
C ARG A 142 -13.25 -28.63 -8.03
N SER A 143 -13.22 -28.45 -6.73
CA SER A 143 -14.12 -27.51 -6.05
C SER A 143 -13.91 -26.12 -6.64
N THR A 144 -14.99 -25.35 -6.82
CA THR A 144 -14.92 -23.95 -7.22
C THR A 144 -15.05 -22.90 -6.11
N PRO A 145 -15.67 -23.13 -4.94
CA PRO A 145 -15.61 -22.17 -3.83
C PRO A 145 -14.21 -22.06 -3.24
N VAL A 146 -13.94 -20.96 -2.53
CA VAL A 146 -12.62 -20.68 -1.92
C VAL A 146 -12.75 -19.90 -0.62
N PHE A 147 -11.74 -20.03 0.24
CA PHE A 147 -11.39 -19.01 1.22
C PHE A 147 -10.21 -18.22 0.65
N ALA A 148 -10.29 -16.90 0.60
CA ALA A 148 -9.23 -16.06 0.07
C ALA A 148 -8.93 -14.87 0.99
N VAL A 149 -7.63 -14.62 1.21
CA VAL A 149 -7.12 -13.36 1.80
C VAL A 149 -6.27 -12.67 0.74
N TYR A 150 -6.64 -11.43 0.42
CA TYR A 150 -5.94 -10.56 -0.51
C TYR A 150 -4.97 -9.66 0.25
N ASP A 151 -3.67 -9.92 0.15
CA ASP A 151 -2.67 -9.06 0.78
C ASP A 151 -2.47 -7.79 -0.04
N SER A 152 -2.33 -6.66 0.65
CA SER A 152 -1.93 -5.35 0.12
C SER A 152 -0.65 -5.37 -0.71
N ASN A 153 0.25 -6.33 -0.50
CA ASN A 153 1.44 -6.52 -1.34
C ASN A 153 1.12 -7.12 -2.73
N GLY A 154 -0.14 -7.49 -2.98
CA GLY A 154 -0.63 -8.06 -4.22
C GLY A 154 -0.69 -9.59 -4.25
N GLU A 155 -0.12 -10.28 -3.27
CA GLU A 155 -0.20 -11.73 -3.13
C GLU A 155 -1.60 -12.17 -2.67
N THR A 156 -2.00 -13.39 -3.02
CA THR A 156 -3.29 -13.96 -2.57
C THR A 156 -3.06 -15.28 -1.89
N HIS A 157 -3.60 -15.44 -0.69
CA HIS A 157 -3.55 -16.67 0.08
C HIS A 157 -4.91 -17.36 0.00
N VAL A 158 -4.93 -18.59 -0.51
CA VAL A 158 -6.17 -19.29 -0.87
C VAL A 158 -6.22 -20.67 -0.25
N VAL A 159 -7.37 -21.03 0.32
CA VAL A 159 -7.78 -22.41 0.55
C VAL A 159 -8.74 -22.80 -0.55
N ARG A 160 -8.39 -23.84 -1.30
CA ARG A 160 -9.25 -24.49 -2.29
C ARG A 160 -9.75 -25.81 -1.69
N PRO A 161 -11.03 -25.90 -1.28
CA PRO A 161 -11.65 -27.14 -0.85
C PRO A 161 -11.54 -28.25 -1.90
N GLY A 162 -11.91 -29.47 -1.52
CA GLY A 162 -12.03 -30.58 -2.44
C GLY A 162 -13.41 -31.24 -2.31
N PHE A 163 -13.67 -32.26 -3.10
CA PHE A 163 -14.88 -33.08 -2.98
C PHE A 163 -14.62 -34.45 -3.62
N THR A 164 -15.27 -35.52 -3.18
CA THR A 164 -15.01 -36.84 -3.75
C THR A 164 -15.85 -37.16 -4.97
N HIS A 165 -15.29 -37.96 -5.87
CA HIS A 165 -16.01 -38.55 -6.98
C HIS A 165 -16.08 -40.07 -6.79
N ASN A 166 -17.29 -40.57 -6.53
CA ASN A 166 -17.60 -41.95 -6.12
C ASN A 166 -17.17 -42.31 -4.69
N ALA A 167 -18.02 -43.05 -3.98
CA ALA A 167 -18.01 -43.12 -2.53
C ALA A 167 -16.79 -43.84 -1.91
N ASN A 168 -15.97 -44.57 -2.67
CA ASN A 168 -15.03 -45.56 -2.11
C ASN A 168 -13.55 -45.42 -2.52
N THR A 169 -13.16 -44.42 -3.32
CA THR A 169 -11.75 -44.22 -3.72
C THR A 169 -11.38 -42.73 -3.72
N GLU A 170 -10.20 -42.41 -3.14
CA GLU A 170 -9.56 -41.08 -3.13
C GLU A 170 -9.67 -40.37 -4.47
N GLN A 171 -9.74 -39.02 -4.49
CA GLN A 171 -9.42 -38.28 -5.72
C GLN A 171 -9.10 -36.77 -5.64
N CYS A 172 -9.75 -35.96 -4.80
CA CYS A 172 -9.56 -34.50 -4.86
C CYS A 172 -8.71 -33.94 -3.70
N ARG A 173 -7.81 -33.01 -4.03
CA ARG A 173 -6.89 -32.38 -3.06
C ARG A 173 -7.53 -31.15 -2.44
N LEU A 174 -7.50 -31.05 -1.12
CA LEU A 174 -7.54 -29.77 -0.42
C LEU A 174 -6.20 -29.09 -0.66
N GLU A 175 -6.22 -27.86 -1.16
CA GLU A 175 -5.01 -27.14 -1.51
C GLU A 175 -4.94 -25.81 -0.79
N PHE A 176 -3.79 -25.55 -0.16
CA PHE A 176 -3.43 -24.26 0.40
C PHE A 176 -2.33 -23.67 -0.46
N LEU A 177 -2.62 -22.55 -1.11
CA LEU A 177 -1.70 -21.96 -2.06
C LEU A 177 -1.55 -20.45 -1.84
N LYS A 178 -0.45 -19.95 -2.37
CA LYS A 178 -0.17 -18.54 -2.56
C LYS A 178 -0.12 -18.24 -4.04
N LEU A 179 -0.76 -17.15 -4.46
CA LEU A 179 -0.63 -16.59 -5.81
C LEU A 179 0.32 -15.40 -5.76
N SER A 180 1.23 -15.36 -6.73
CA SER A 180 2.11 -14.22 -6.96
C SER A 180 1.33 -12.98 -7.41
N ALA A 181 1.81 -11.80 -7.03
CA ALA A 181 1.18 -10.52 -7.40
C ALA A 181 1.09 -10.29 -8.91
N ASN A 182 1.95 -10.91 -9.72
CA ASN A 182 1.92 -10.77 -11.17
C ASN A 182 0.98 -11.78 -11.86
N GLY A 183 0.36 -12.70 -11.11
CA GLY A 183 -0.53 -13.75 -11.62
C GLY A 183 0.15 -14.86 -12.43
N ALA A 184 1.49 -14.83 -12.56
CA ALA A 184 2.21 -15.79 -13.42
C ALA A 184 2.41 -17.15 -12.74
N GLU A 185 2.50 -17.16 -11.41
CA GLU A 185 2.89 -18.33 -10.63
C GLU A 185 1.99 -18.55 -9.43
N LYS A 186 1.85 -19.83 -9.06
CA LYS A 186 1.32 -20.26 -7.77
C LYS A 186 2.37 -21.04 -7.00
N THR A 187 2.34 -20.93 -5.68
CA THR A 187 3.12 -21.76 -4.76
C THR A 187 2.17 -22.52 -3.87
N THR A 188 2.20 -23.85 -3.93
CA THR A 188 1.41 -24.69 -3.04
C THR A 188 2.13 -24.85 -1.70
N THR A 189 1.60 -24.23 -0.65
CA THR A 189 2.17 -24.29 0.72
C THR A 189 1.91 -25.65 1.36
N HIS A 190 0.72 -26.20 1.14
CA HIS A 190 0.32 -27.47 1.72
C HIS A 190 -0.81 -28.09 0.89
N THR A 191 -0.84 -29.41 0.85
CA THR A 191 -1.96 -30.19 0.31
C THR A 191 -2.26 -31.35 1.21
N SER A 192 -3.52 -31.68 1.28
CA SER A 192 -4.01 -32.88 1.93
C SER A 192 -5.08 -33.53 1.06
N PHE A 193 -5.31 -34.82 1.24
CA PHE A 193 -6.32 -35.55 0.48
C PHE A 193 -7.66 -35.57 1.22
N ILE A 194 -8.73 -35.36 0.46
CA ILE A 194 -10.10 -35.57 0.93
C ILE A 194 -10.59 -36.92 0.39
N TYR A 195 -11.12 -37.70 1.31
CA TYR A 195 -11.82 -38.96 1.09
C TYR A 195 -13.31 -38.72 1.34
N THR A 196 -14.18 -39.61 0.86
CA THR A 196 -15.64 -39.46 0.96
C THR A 196 -16.10 -39.24 2.39
N ASN A 197 -15.32 -39.77 3.32
CA ASN A 197 -15.62 -39.90 4.74
C ASN A 197 -14.43 -39.45 5.60
N ALA A 198 -13.47 -38.68 5.07
CA ALA A 198 -12.16 -38.66 5.68
C ALA A 198 -11.25 -37.54 5.14
N PHE A 199 -10.37 -36.99 5.96
CA PHE A 199 -9.40 -35.95 5.60
C PHE A 199 -8.17 -36.06 6.50
N GLU A 200 -6.98 -35.95 5.92
CA GLU A 200 -5.72 -36.01 6.66
C GLU A 200 -5.40 -34.66 7.33
N GLN A 201 -5.37 -34.66 8.67
CA GLN A 201 -4.80 -33.56 9.44
C GLN A 201 -3.56 -34.01 10.19
N ASN A 202 -2.44 -33.31 9.95
CA ASN A 202 -1.20 -33.44 10.71
C ASN A 202 -1.41 -32.92 12.15
N PRO A 203 -0.74 -33.44 13.22
CA PRO A 203 0.63 -33.94 13.21
C PRO A 203 0.86 -35.46 13.21
N ALA A 204 -0.18 -36.31 13.31
CA ALA A 204 0.04 -37.77 13.37
C ALA A 204 -1.18 -38.55 12.87
N SER A 205 -1.12 -38.98 11.60
CA SER A 205 -1.79 -40.19 11.06
C SER A 205 -3.29 -40.39 11.34
N LYS A 206 -4.04 -39.34 11.70
CA LYS A 206 -5.48 -39.43 11.95
C LYS A 206 -6.30 -38.82 10.82
N ILE A 207 -7.14 -39.68 10.25
CA ILE A 207 -8.10 -39.35 9.22
C ILE A 207 -9.41 -38.91 9.91
N TYR A 208 -9.84 -37.65 9.75
CA TYR A 208 -11.05 -37.08 10.34
C TYR A 208 -12.14 -36.86 9.28
N TYR A 209 -13.42 -37.09 9.62
CA TYR A 209 -14.50 -37.11 8.63
C TYR A 209 -14.89 -35.72 8.15
N TYR A 210 -14.79 -34.73 9.05
CA TYR A 210 -15.22 -33.37 8.81
C TYR A 210 -14.16 -32.36 9.28
N GLY A 211 -14.02 -31.26 8.55
CA GLY A 211 -13.12 -30.19 8.95
C GLY A 211 -13.36 -28.92 8.13
N THR A 212 -12.98 -27.80 8.73
CA THR A 212 -12.92 -26.50 8.08
C THR A 212 -11.54 -25.91 8.28
N SER A 213 -11.15 -24.97 7.42
CA SER A 213 -9.90 -24.26 7.57
C SER A 213 -9.98 -22.82 7.10
N ALA A 214 -8.98 -22.06 7.51
CA ALA A 214 -8.70 -20.71 7.07
C ALA A 214 -7.19 -20.57 6.83
N TYR A 215 -6.79 -19.67 5.93
CA TYR A 215 -5.39 -19.33 5.70
C TYR A 215 -5.17 -17.85 5.98
N VAL A 216 -4.79 -17.53 7.22
CA VAL A 216 -4.88 -16.17 7.78
C VAL A 216 -3.51 -15.65 8.19
N PRO A 217 -3.29 -14.31 8.14
CA PRO A 217 -2.09 -13.70 8.70
C PRO A 217 -2.13 -13.81 10.22
N LEU A 218 -1.11 -14.41 10.84
CA LEU A 218 -0.97 -14.49 12.30
C LEU A 218 0.41 -14.02 12.73
N ALA A 219 0.47 -13.29 13.84
CA ALA A 219 1.71 -12.91 14.49
C ALA A 219 2.35 -14.08 15.25
N SER A 220 3.64 -13.93 15.58
CA SER A 220 4.28 -14.69 16.66
C SER A 220 3.78 -14.19 18.02
N LYS A 221 3.63 -15.13 18.97
CA LYS A 221 3.22 -14.87 20.35
C LYS A 221 4.04 -13.79 21.05
N ASN A 222 5.32 -13.63 20.71
CA ASN A 222 6.22 -12.68 21.35
C ASN A 222 6.40 -11.38 20.56
N ASN A 223 5.84 -11.27 19.35
CA ASN A 223 6.02 -10.11 18.49
C ASN A 223 4.83 -9.94 17.53
N SER A 224 3.95 -8.97 17.82
CA SER A 224 2.80 -8.64 16.98
C SER A 224 3.21 -8.14 15.59
N ALA A 225 4.41 -7.58 15.40
CA ALA A 225 4.85 -7.10 14.09
C ALA A 225 5.32 -8.22 13.15
N ASP A 226 5.66 -9.39 13.67
CA ASP A 226 6.13 -10.55 12.90
C ASP A 226 4.94 -11.40 12.43
N ILE A 227 4.30 -10.93 11.35
CA ILE A 227 3.09 -11.51 10.78
C ILE A 227 3.47 -12.45 9.64
N GLN A 228 2.95 -13.68 9.69
CA GLN A 228 3.08 -14.66 8.60
C GLN A 228 1.75 -15.37 8.38
N TYR A 229 1.51 -15.80 7.15
CA TYR A 229 0.31 -16.56 6.82
C TYR A 229 0.40 -17.99 7.35
N GLU A 230 -0.59 -18.36 8.17
CA GLU A 230 -0.66 -19.65 8.86
C GLU A 230 -1.98 -20.36 8.53
N ILE A 231 -1.91 -21.67 8.37
CA ILE A 231 -3.08 -22.50 8.13
C ILE A 231 -3.69 -22.85 9.47
N VAL A 232 -4.96 -22.51 9.65
CA VAL A 232 -5.71 -22.80 10.88
C VAL A 232 -6.80 -23.80 10.54
N TYR A 233 -6.87 -24.87 11.33
CA TYR A 233 -7.83 -25.94 11.19
C TYR A 233 -8.86 -25.87 12.30
N SER A 234 -10.10 -26.22 11.98
CA SER A 234 -11.08 -26.67 12.95
C SER A 234 -11.47 -28.11 12.64
N THR A 235 -11.53 -28.95 13.68
CA THR A 235 -11.61 -30.39 13.51
C THR A 235 -12.43 -31.09 14.58
N GLN A 236 -12.54 -32.40 14.47
CA GLN A 236 -13.19 -33.29 15.43
C GLN A 236 -12.21 -33.76 16.53
N ASP A 237 -12.70 -34.07 17.73
CA ASP A 237 -11.87 -34.58 18.83
C ASP A 237 -11.45 -36.05 18.65
N SER A 238 -12.17 -36.80 17.80
CA SER A 238 -12.02 -38.24 17.64
C SER A 238 -12.40 -38.70 16.22
N GLN A 239 -11.88 -39.87 15.81
CA GLN A 239 -12.12 -40.49 14.50
C GLN A 239 -13.48 -41.20 14.39
N THR A 240 -14.53 -40.68 15.01
CA THR A 240 -15.84 -41.32 14.95
C THR A 240 -16.60 -40.84 13.71
N THR A 241 -17.27 -41.77 13.03
CA THR A 241 -18.19 -41.52 11.91
C THR A 241 -19.35 -40.58 12.23
N ALA A 242 -19.60 -40.29 13.52
CA ALA A 242 -20.65 -39.40 13.98
C ALA A 242 -20.19 -37.92 13.97
N VAL A 243 -21.08 -37.05 13.48
CA VAL A 243 -20.95 -35.58 13.41
C VAL A 243 -20.71 -34.91 14.79
N ALA A 244 -20.98 -35.61 15.91
CA ALA A 244 -21.18 -35.02 17.24
C ALA A 244 -19.93 -34.60 18.02
N ASN A 245 -18.73 -34.78 17.49
CA ASN A 245 -17.49 -34.76 18.26
C ASN A 245 -16.57 -33.59 17.87
N TYR A 246 -17.00 -32.35 18.13
CA TYR A 246 -16.21 -31.15 17.82
C TYR A 246 -14.97 -31.04 18.72
N GLY A 247 -13.79 -30.98 18.12
CA GLY A 247 -12.50 -30.94 18.84
C GLY A 247 -11.96 -29.55 19.09
N GLY A 248 -12.26 -28.59 18.22
CA GLY A 248 -11.79 -27.21 18.35
C GLY A 248 -10.88 -26.76 17.22
N VAL A 249 -10.18 -25.65 17.47
CA VAL A 249 -9.39 -24.89 16.51
C VAL A 249 -7.90 -24.94 16.88
N PHE A 250 -7.03 -25.22 15.91
CA PHE A 250 -5.57 -25.28 16.11
C PHE A 250 -4.80 -24.76 14.89
N CYS A 251 -3.58 -24.27 15.10
CA CYS A 251 -2.67 -23.83 14.03
C CYS A 251 -1.83 -25.00 13.54
N LYS A 252 -1.64 -25.11 12.22
CA LYS A 252 -0.86 -26.20 11.61
C LYS A 252 0.57 -26.27 12.15
N SER A 253 1.25 -25.12 12.24
CA SER A 253 2.65 -25.03 12.69
C SER A 253 2.83 -25.35 14.17
N SER A 254 1.85 -24.99 15.01
CA SER A 254 1.84 -25.33 16.44
C SER A 254 1.37 -26.75 16.74
N GLY A 255 0.69 -27.39 15.78
CA GLY A 255 0.16 -28.74 15.91
C GLY A 255 -1.04 -28.86 16.85
N PHE A 256 -1.50 -30.10 17.06
CA PHE A 256 -2.73 -30.41 17.81
C PHE A 256 -2.67 -30.01 19.29
N THR A 257 -1.47 -29.84 19.86
CA THR A 257 -1.28 -29.34 21.23
C THR A 257 -1.77 -27.90 21.41
N SER A 258 -1.90 -27.15 20.31
CA SER A 258 -2.49 -25.81 20.31
C SER A 258 -4.02 -25.81 20.22
N ILE A 259 -4.69 -26.96 20.26
CA ILE A 259 -6.14 -27.01 20.12
C ILE A 259 -6.84 -26.26 21.26
N THR A 260 -7.83 -25.45 20.88
CA THR A 260 -8.71 -24.76 21.82
C THR A 260 -10.12 -25.00 21.36
N LYS A 261 -11.01 -25.38 22.29
CA LYS A 261 -12.41 -25.64 21.98
C LYS A 261 -13.23 -24.40 22.36
N PRO A 262 -13.71 -23.61 21.39
CA PRO A 262 -14.60 -22.49 21.68
C PRO A 262 -15.81 -22.91 22.51
N LYS A 263 -16.19 -22.09 23.48
CA LYS A 263 -17.38 -22.27 24.30
C LYS A 263 -18.63 -22.32 23.42
N LEU A 264 -19.41 -23.40 23.57
CA LEU A 264 -20.58 -23.69 22.75
C LEU A 264 -21.59 -22.54 22.77
N ASP A 265 -22.03 -22.12 21.59
CA ASP A 265 -23.06 -21.09 21.36
C ASP A 265 -22.80 -19.72 22.00
N LEU A 266 -21.57 -19.47 22.48
CA LEU A 266 -21.14 -18.16 22.92
C LEU A 266 -20.65 -17.36 21.71
N ASN A 267 -21.51 -16.48 21.20
CA ASN A 267 -21.24 -15.72 19.99
C ASN A 267 -21.22 -14.21 20.22
N ALA A 268 -20.41 -13.51 19.42
CA ALA A 268 -20.38 -12.05 19.33
C ALA A 268 -20.30 -11.60 17.87
N THR A 269 -20.67 -10.35 17.62
CA THR A 269 -20.71 -9.74 16.30
C THR A 269 -19.62 -8.69 16.18
N ASP A 270 -18.82 -8.74 15.12
CA ASP A 270 -17.81 -7.72 14.84
C ASP A 270 -18.42 -6.40 14.35
N GLN A 271 -17.55 -5.39 14.19
CA GLN A 271 -17.90 -4.08 13.64
C GLN A 271 -18.52 -4.14 12.22
N PHE A 272 -18.32 -5.24 11.50
CA PHE A 272 -18.85 -5.46 10.15
C PHE A 272 -20.22 -6.15 10.17
N GLY A 273 -20.79 -6.45 11.34
CA GLY A 273 -22.07 -7.12 11.48
C GLY A 273 -22.00 -8.63 11.18
N VAL A 274 -20.81 -9.24 11.25
CA VAL A 274 -20.60 -10.68 11.11
C VAL A 274 -20.47 -11.30 12.50
N SER A 275 -21.30 -12.29 12.80
CA SER A 275 -21.25 -13.00 14.08
C SER A 275 -20.29 -14.19 14.03
N THR A 276 -19.60 -14.48 15.12
CA THR A 276 -18.91 -15.76 15.32
C THR A 276 -19.91 -16.93 15.20
N LEU A 277 -19.40 -18.13 14.96
CA LEU A 277 -20.19 -19.37 14.98
C LEU A 277 -19.44 -20.42 15.77
N THR A 278 -19.94 -20.69 16.97
CA THR A 278 -19.39 -21.66 17.92
C THR A 278 -20.40 -22.77 18.24
N SER A 279 -21.29 -23.11 17.29
CA SER A 279 -22.35 -24.12 17.45
C SER A 279 -21.86 -25.57 17.50
N HIS A 280 -20.55 -25.78 17.37
CA HIS A 280 -19.88 -27.07 17.27
C HIS A 280 -20.32 -27.93 16.07
N LYS A 281 -21.12 -27.39 15.15
CA LYS A 281 -21.32 -28.06 13.86
C LYS A 281 -20.03 -27.97 13.05
N TYR A 282 -19.64 -29.10 12.47
CA TYR A 282 -18.36 -29.24 11.76
C TYR A 282 -18.14 -28.27 10.59
N ASN A 283 -19.21 -27.69 10.05
CA ASN A 283 -19.20 -26.74 8.96
C ASN A 283 -19.48 -25.30 9.42
N GLU A 284 -19.94 -25.05 10.64
CA GLU A 284 -20.26 -23.70 11.14
C GLU A 284 -19.18 -23.24 12.12
N VAL A 285 -18.07 -22.75 11.58
CA VAL A 285 -16.94 -22.26 12.39
C VAL A 285 -16.63 -20.81 12.04
N GLY A 286 -16.75 -19.94 13.04
CA GLY A 286 -16.36 -18.54 12.96
C GLY A 286 -15.77 -18.06 14.28
N VAL A 287 -14.56 -17.53 14.24
CA VAL A 287 -13.82 -17.07 15.43
C VAL A 287 -13.38 -15.61 15.25
N LEU A 288 -13.05 -14.94 16.36
CA LEU A 288 -12.57 -13.56 16.32
C LEU A 288 -11.11 -13.53 15.88
N TYR A 289 -10.74 -12.50 15.13
CA TYR A 289 -9.38 -12.12 14.80
C TYR A 289 -9.13 -10.72 15.35
N ASP A 290 -8.11 -10.57 16.19
CA ASP A 290 -7.69 -9.29 16.76
C ASP A 290 -6.78 -8.58 15.76
N ASN A 291 -7.21 -7.44 15.21
CA ASN A 291 -6.43 -6.65 14.24
C ASN A 291 -5.23 -5.94 14.85
N THR A 292 -5.18 -5.78 16.18
CA THR A 292 -4.06 -5.12 16.88
C THR A 292 -2.96 -6.13 17.22
N LYS A 293 -3.35 -7.32 17.68
CA LYS A 293 -2.40 -8.39 18.06
C LYS A 293 -2.09 -9.35 16.92
N HIS A 294 -2.91 -9.37 15.87
CA HIS A 294 -2.87 -10.29 14.74
C HIS A 294 -2.92 -11.76 15.20
N CYS A 295 -3.89 -12.09 16.05
CA CYS A 295 -4.11 -13.42 16.58
C CYS A 295 -5.60 -13.80 16.52
N LEU A 296 -5.90 -15.10 16.53
CA LEU A 296 -7.27 -15.55 16.71
C LEU A 296 -7.65 -15.55 18.19
N VAL A 297 -8.87 -15.14 18.51
CA VAL A 297 -9.37 -15.03 19.87
C VAL A 297 -10.64 -15.86 20.01
N MET A 298 -10.70 -16.66 21.07
CA MET A 298 -11.87 -17.48 21.40
C MET A 298 -11.96 -17.68 22.91
N VAL A 299 -13.18 -17.82 23.43
CA VAL A 299 -13.41 -18.21 24.82
C VAL A 299 -13.35 -19.72 24.91
N ASP A 300 -12.47 -20.26 25.73
CA ASP A 300 -12.33 -21.71 25.91
C ASP A 300 -13.53 -22.31 26.67
N GLU A 301 -14.03 -23.46 26.23
CA GLU A 301 -15.19 -24.12 26.81
C GLU A 301 -14.96 -24.59 28.25
N GLY A 302 -13.79 -25.17 28.54
CA GLY A 302 -13.50 -25.78 29.83
C GLY A 302 -13.21 -24.75 30.92
N THR A 303 -12.57 -23.64 30.55
CA THR A 303 -12.14 -22.60 31.51
C THR A 303 -13.01 -21.34 31.48
N SER A 304 -13.79 -21.10 30.42
CA SER A 304 -14.51 -19.84 30.19
C SER A 304 -13.61 -18.59 30.16
N VAL A 305 -12.34 -18.77 29.80
CA VAL A 305 -11.34 -17.70 29.71
C VAL A 305 -10.97 -17.46 28.24
N LEU A 306 -10.63 -16.22 27.90
CA LEU A 306 -10.12 -15.88 26.57
C LEU A 306 -8.76 -16.51 26.30
N VAL A 307 -8.66 -17.16 25.15
CA VAL A 307 -7.43 -17.73 24.60
C VAL A 307 -7.09 -17.00 23.31
N GLU A 308 -5.90 -16.43 23.29
CA GLU A 308 -5.28 -15.86 22.09
C GLU A 308 -4.44 -16.93 21.42
N LYS A 309 -4.62 -17.12 20.11
CA LYS A 309 -3.99 -18.15 19.30
C LYS A 309 -3.13 -17.49 18.24
N TYR A 310 -1.82 -17.69 18.39
CA TYR A 310 -0.76 -17.21 17.52
C TYR A 310 -0.24 -18.36 16.65
N ARG A 311 0.57 -18.04 15.64
CA ARG A 311 1.10 -19.08 14.72
C ARG A 311 1.96 -20.14 15.43
N ASP A 312 2.64 -19.74 16.50
CA ASP A 312 3.63 -20.50 17.28
C ASP A 312 3.15 -20.90 18.69
N GLY A 313 1.87 -20.67 19.02
CA GLY A 313 1.26 -21.21 20.23
C GLY A 313 0.07 -20.39 20.74
N ASN A 314 -0.39 -20.74 21.94
CA ASN A 314 -1.51 -20.07 22.60
C ASN A 314 -1.04 -19.20 23.78
N ILE A 315 -1.75 -18.11 24.05
CA ILE A 315 -1.77 -17.40 25.34
C ILE A 315 -3.14 -17.61 25.95
N VAL A 316 -3.19 -18.28 27.10
CA VAL A 316 -4.39 -18.27 27.96
C VAL A 316 -4.32 -17.00 28.79
N THR A 317 -5.32 -16.14 28.64
CA THR A 317 -5.37 -14.85 29.35
C THR A 317 -5.92 -15.04 30.77
N ASN A 318 -6.11 -13.95 31.51
CA ASN A 318 -6.86 -13.96 32.78
C ASN A 318 -8.29 -13.41 32.62
N THR A 319 -8.70 -13.09 31.39
CA THR A 319 -9.99 -12.47 31.11
C THR A 319 -11.06 -13.56 31.01
N ALA A 320 -11.88 -13.69 32.05
CA ALA A 320 -13.03 -14.58 32.07
C ALA A 320 -14.23 -13.94 31.36
N ILE A 321 -14.95 -14.73 30.57
CA ILE A 321 -16.17 -14.32 29.87
C ILE A 321 -17.27 -15.34 30.18
N ALA A 322 -18.28 -14.90 30.93
CA ALA A 322 -19.35 -15.75 31.40
C ALA A 322 -20.46 -15.93 30.35
N ASN A 323 -20.81 -14.86 29.64
CA ASN A 323 -22.01 -14.76 28.80
C ASN A 323 -21.76 -13.91 27.53
N ALA A 324 -22.76 -13.89 26.63
CA ALA A 324 -22.65 -13.23 25.33
C ALA A 324 -22.58 -11.69 25.43
N GLU A 325 -23.19 -11.09 26.45
CA GLU A 325 -23.14 -9.63 26.67
C GLU A 325 -21.72 -9.19 27.04
N GLU A 326 -21.04 -9.94 27.91
CA GLU A 326 -19.63 -9.71 28.25
C GLU A 326 -18.70 -9.91 27.03
N LEU A 327 -18.96 -10.94 26.22
CA LEU A 327 -18.17 -11.15 25.00
C LEU A 327 -18.39 -10.01 24.00
N GLN A 328 -19.63 -9.57 23.83
CA GLN A 328 -19.95 -8.46 22.92
C GLN A 328 -19.30 -7.16 23.40
N ALA A 329 -19.37 -6.86 24.70
CA ALA A 329 -18.69 -5.69 25.26
C ALA A 329 -17.17 -5.74 25.07
N TYR A 330 -16.55 -6.92 25.17
CA TYR A 330 -15.13 -7.11 24.86
C TYR A 330 -14.83 -6.85 23.38
N VAL A 331 -15.69 -7.33 22.47
CA VAL A 331 -15.55 -7.12 21.03
C VAL A 331 -15.74 -5.65 20.66
N ASP A 332 -16.75 -4.98 21.21
CA ASP A 332 -17.05 -3.57 20.96
C ASP A 332 -15.94 -2.63 21.44
N ALA A 333 -15.16 -3.05 22.45
CA ALA A 333 -14.04 -2.29 22.98
C ALA A 333 -12.74 -2.43 22.18
N GLY A 334 -12.68 -3.35 21.21
CA GLY A 334 -11.47 -3.63 20.42
C GLY A 334 -11.70 -3.58 18.91
N ASP A 335 -10.63 -3.83 18.16
CA ASP A 335 -10.68 -3.93 16.70
C ASP A 335 -10.65 -5.40 16.29
N PHE A 336 -11.83 -6.01 16.17
CA PHE A 336 -11.98 -7.41 15.80
C PHE A 336 -12.64 -7.59 14.45
N THR A 337 -12.26 -8.69 13.79
CA THR A 337 -12.88 -9.20 12.58
C THR A 337 -13.26 -10.65 12.79
N VAL A 338 -14.48 -11.07 12.44
CA VAL A 338 -14.84 -12.48 12.45
C VAL A 338 -14.30 -13.18 11.22
N VAL A 339 -13.50 -14.22 11.45
CA VAL A 339 -12.99 -15.12 10.40
C VAL A 339 -13.89 -16.35 10.32
N LYS A 340 -14.61 -16.49 9.21
CA LYS A 340 -15.39 -17.68 8.85
C LYS A 340 -14.51 -18.69 8.14
N PHE A 341 -14.50 -19.93 8.62
CA PHE A 341 -13.69 -20.97 7.99
C PHE A 341 -14.46 -21.57 6.82
N ILE A 342 -13.76 -22.08 5.81
CA ILE A 342 -14.37 -22.80 4.70
C ILE A 342 -14.40 -24.29 4.97
N TYR A 343 -15.54 -24.93 4.70
CA TYR A 343 -15.68 -26.37 4.80
C TYR A 343 -14.85 -27.09 3.74
N HIS A 344 -14.16 -28.16 4.12
CA HIS A 344 -13.23 -28.85 3.23
C HIS A 344 -13.94 -29.60 2.09
N ASN A 345 -15.15 -30.13 2.31
CA ASN A 345 -15.88 -30.92 1.33
C ASN A 345 -17.06 -30.14 0.74
N ILE A 346 -16.75 -29.19 -0.15
CA ILE A 346 -17.76 -28.37 -0.81
C ILE A 346 -17.50 -28.41 -2.31
N GLN A 347 -18.49 -28.79 -3.11
CA GLN A 347 -18.30 -28.94 -4.55
C GLN A 347 -18.49 -27.60 -5.28
N TRP A 348 -19.57 -26.89 -4.96
CA TRP A 348 -20.03 -25.68 -5.61
C TRP A 348 -20.50 -24.68 -4.56
N PRO A 349 -20.30 -23.36 -4.77
CA PRO A 349 -20.95 -22.38 -3.93
C PRO A 349 -22.46 -22.32 -4.26
N TYR A 350 -23.22 -21.72 -3.37
CA TYR A 350 -24.62 -21.37 -3.60
C TYR A 350 -24.76 -19.99 -4.25
N GLY A 351 -25.75 -19.86 -5.12
CA GLY A 351 -26.12 -18.63 -5.80
C GLY A 351 -27.60 -18.65 -6.16
N ILE A 352 -28.13 -17.51 -6.60
CA ILE A 352 -29.51 -17.39 -7.05
C ILE A 352 -29.56 -17.70 -8.54
N ASN A 353 -30.39 -18.65 -8.92
CA ASN A 353 -30.62 -18.98 -10.32
C ASN A 353 -31.49 -17.89 -10.97
N SER A 354 -31.03 -17.33 -12.09
CA SER A 354 -31.68 -16.18 -12.74
C SER A 354 -33.08 -16.46 -13.29
N TYR A 355 -33.42 -17.72 -13.56
CA TYR A 355 -34.71 -18.10 -14.10
C TYR A 355 -35.77 -18.27 -13.00
N ASN A 356 -35.50 -19.14 -12.02
CA ASN A 356 -36.48 -19.49 -10.99
C ASN A 356 -36.33 -18.68 -9.69
N HIS A 357 -35.32 -17.82 -9.59
CA HIS A 357 -35.03 -16.97 -8.42
C HIS A 357 -34.82 -17.75 -7.11
N SER A 358 -34.49 -19.04 -7.18
CA SER A 358 -34.18 -19.84 -6.01
C SER A 358 -32.68 -19.90 -5.75
N GLU A 359 -32.32 -19.89 -4.47
CA GLU A 359 -30.95 -20.14 -4.05
C GLU A 359 -30.64 -21.63 -4.16
N THR A 360 -29.62 -21.97 -4.95
CA THR A 360 -29.21 -23.34 -5.24
C THR A 360 -27.71 -23.39 -5.54
N THR A 361 -27.15 -24.59 -5.66
CA THR A 361 -25.76 -24.76 -6.06
C THR A 361 -25.52 -24.22 -7.47
N VAL A 362 -24.43 -23.49 -7.65
CA VAL A 362 -23.96 -23.00 -8.95
C VAL A 362 -23.30 -24.17 -9.69
N SER A 363 -24.12 -25.09 -10.20
CA SER A 363 -23.66 -26.37 -10.79
C SER A 363 -24.20 -26.62 -12.20
N GLY A 364 -25.16 -25.80 -12.67
CA GLY A 364 -25.82 -25.97 -13.96
C GLY A 364 -25.00 -25.42 -15.12
N TYR A 365 -24.71 -26.28 -16.11
CA TYR A 365 -24.13 -25.90 -17.40
C TYR A 365 -25.12 -25.04 -18.19
N GLY A 366 -24.66 -23.95 -18.79
CA GLY A 366 -25.53 -23.06 -19.57
C GLY A 366 -26.59 -22.33 -18.74
N THR A 367 -26.48 -22.35 -17.41
CA THR A 367 -27.39 -21.66 -16.50
C THR A 367 -26.78 -20.35 -16.03
N SER A 368 -27.61 -19.30 -15.98
CA SER A 368 -27.23 -18.00 -15.42
C SER A 368 -27.53 -17.95 -13.93
N TYR A 369 -26.56 -17.47 -13.16
CA TYR A 369 -26.62 -17.28 -11.72
C TYR A 369 -26.16 -15.87 -11.36
N TYR A 370 -26.60 -15.40 -10.21
CA TYR A 370 -26.06 -14.22 -9.55
C TYR A 370 -26.10 -14.40 -8.04
N GLY A 371 -25.32 -13.61 -7.33
CA GLY A 371 -25.30 -13.67 -5.87
C GLY A 371 -24.15 -12.89 -5.29
N PHE A 372 -23.92 -13.10 -4.01
CA PHE A 372 -22.82 -12.50 -3.29
C PHE A 372 -22.28 -13.44 -2.22
N PHE A 373 -21.00 -13.27 -1.90
CA PHE A 373 -20.37 -13.81 -0.70
C PHE A 373 -19.87 -12.65 0.14
N GLY A 374 -20.34 -12.53 1.38
CA GLY A 374 -20.14 -11.32 2.20
C GLY A 374 -21.39 -10.99 2.99
N ARG A 375 -21.61 -9.70 3.28
CA ARG A 375 -22.82 -9.20 3.94
C ARG A 375 -23.44 -8.09 3.10
N TYR A 376 -24.70 -8.31 2.71
CA TYR A 376 -25.46 -7.36 1.91
C TYR A 376 -26.92 -7.33 2.37
N ASN A 377 -27.50 -6.14 2.52
CA ASN A 377 -28.87 -5.92 3.02
C ASN A 377 -29.19 -6.71 4.31
N GLY A 378 -28.25 -6.74 5.25
CA GLY A 378 -28.40 -7.43 6.54
C GLY A 378 -28.26 -8.96 6.49
N VAL A 379 -28.07 -9.55 5.30
CA VAL A 379 -27.89 -10.99 5.11
C VAL A 379 -26.41 -11.30 4.94
N THR A 380 -25.90 -12.22 5.75
CA THR A 380 -24.51 -12.70 5.69
C THR A 380 -24.45 -14.05 4.96
N LYS A 381 -23.63 -14.15 3.91
CA LYS A 381 -23.38 -15.35 3.10
C LYS A 381 -21.88 -15.62 3.01
N MET A 382 -21.30 -16.19 4.05
CA MET A 382 -19.86 -16.42 4.14
C MET A 382 -19.56 -17.77 4.80
N GLY A 383 -18.85 -18.63 4.07
CA GLY A 383 -18.34 -19.89 4.57
C GLY A 383 -19.41 -20.96 4.68
N GLU A 384 -19.40 -21.70 5.78
CA GLU A 384 -20.24 -22.87 5.97
C GLU A 384 -19.99 -23.96 4.92
N HIS A 385 -20.98 -24.81 4.66
CA HIS A 385 -20.96 -25.77 3.54
C HIS A 385 -21.58 -25.18 2.27
N LYS A 386 -21.65 -23.85 2.14
CA LYS A 386 -22.42 -23.17 1.09
C LYS A 386 -21.70 -22.07 0.33
N TYR A 387 -20.91 -21.24 0.99
CA TYR A 387 -20.43 -19.99 0.42
C TYR A 387 -18.90 -19.90 0.44
N SER A 388 -18.35 -19.17 -0.52
CA SER A 388 -16.95 -18.74 -0.45
C SER A 388 -16.76 -17.70 0.65
N VAL A 389 -15.51 -17.42 0.99
CA VAL A 389 -15.14 -16.41 1.98
C VAL A 389 -13.99 -15.56 1.45
N HIS A 390 -14.13 -14.24 1.57
CA HIS A 390 -13.19 -13.29 0.99
C HIS A 390 -12.84 -12.21 2.02
N TYR A 391 -11.54 -12.01 2.23
CA TYR A 391 -10.98 -10.98 3.09
C TYR A 391 -9.89 -10.21 2.36
N ARG A 392 -9.65 -8.97 2.76
CA ARG A 392 -8.45 -8.21 2.41
C ARG A 392 -7.60 -8.00 3.65
N PHE A 393 -6.29 -8.07 3.50
CA PHE A 393 -5.32 -7.62 4.50
C PHE A 393 -4.74 -6.29 4.02
N THR A 394 -5.13 -5.21 4.69
CA THR A 394 -4.85 -3.85 4.24
C THR A 394 -3.41 -3.44 4.52
N GLN A 395 -2.95 -2.35 3.90
CA GLN A 395 -1.62 -1.78 4.17
C GLN A 395 -1.45 -1.36 5.64
N ALA A 396 -2.56 -0.99 6.29
CA ALA A 396 -2.62 -0.72 7.73
C ALA A 396 -2.59 -2.00 8.60
N LYS A 397 -2.36 -3.18 8.00
CA LYS A 397 -2.33 -4.50 8.63
C LYS A 397 -3.66 -4.91 9.27
N ARG A 398 -4.79 -4.43 8.74
CA ARG A 398 -6.12 -4.83 9.22
C ARG A 398 -6.68 -5.91 8.31
N LEU A 399 -7.23 -6.97 8.89
CA LEU A 399 -7.97 -7.99 8.16
C LEU A 399 -9.42 -7.56 8.10
N GLU A 400 -9.96 -7.36 6.91
CA GLU A 400 -11.31 -6.84 6.70
C GLU A 400 -12.08 -7.76 5.75
N PRO A 401 -13.35 -8.11 6.04
CA PRO A 401 -14.17 -8.87 5.12
C PRO A 401 -14.53 -8.01 3.91
N ILE A 402 -14.70 -8.65 2.75
CA ILE A 402 -15.15 -7.97 1.54
C ILE A 402 -16.37 -8.65 0.95
N ASN A 403 -17.21 -7.86 0.28
CA ASN A 403 -18.30 -8.35 -0.52
C ASN A 403 -17.80 -8.78 -1.89
N TYR A 404 -18.07 -10.04 -2.24
CA TYR A 404 -17.80 -10.63 -3.54
C TYR A 404 -19.14 -10.81 -4.25
N PHE A 405 -19.52 -9.87 -5.10
CA PHE A 405 -20.70 -10.02 -5.95
C PHE A 405 -20.32 -10.73 -7.23
N PHE A 406 -21.16 -11.65 -7.68
CA PHE A 406 -20.97 -12.30 -8.97
C PHE A 406 -22.29 -12.34 -9.74
N SER A 407 -22.17 -12.30 -11.05
CA SER A 407 -23.26 -12.60 -11.97
C SER A 407 -22.67 -13.22 -13.22
N ASN A 408 -23.36 -14.20 -13.79
CA ASN A 408 -23.00 -14.70 -15.10
C ASN A 408 -24.18 -14.65 -16.05
N SER A 409 -23.87 -14.36 -17.29
CA SER A 409 -24.75 -14.58 -18.43
C SER A 409 -24.21 -15.79 -19.17
N SER A 410 -24.84 -16.93 -18.95
CA SER A 410 -24.68 -18.10 -19.80
C SER A 410 -25.85 -18.12 -20.76
N GLY A 411 -25.59 -18.08 -22.06
CA GLY A 411 -26.69 -18.24 -23.01
C GLY A 411 -27.03 -19.72 -23.24
N HIS A 412 -28.09 -19.95 -24.02
CA HIS A 412 -28.73 -21.27 -24.08
C HIS A 412 -27.82 -22.34 -24.68
N TYR A 413 -27.64 -23.44 -23.94
CA TYR A 413 -26.99 -24.65 -24.44
C TYR A 413 -27.77 -25.19 -25.64
N LYS A 414 -27.05 -25.42 -26.75
CA LYS A 414 -27.62 -25.97 -27.99
C LYS A 414 -28.76 -25.14 -28.59
N ALA A 415 -28.58 -23.83 -28.67
CA ALA A 415 -29.52 -22.97 -29.39
C ALA A 415 -29.52 -23.28 -30.90
N PRO A 416 -30.68 -23.53 -31.53
CA PRO A 416 -30.76 -23.71 -32.97
C PRO A 416 -30.54 -22.39 -33.70
N ASN A 417 -29.79 -22.41 -34.80
CA ASN A 417 -29.61 -21.30 -35.73
C ASN A 417 -29.64 -21.79 -37.19
N ALA A 418 -29.63 -20.85 -38.15
CA ALA A 418 -29.72 -21.17 -39.59
C ALA A 418 -28.56 -22.03 -40.13
N ASN A 419 -27.44 -22.11 -39.40
CA ASN A 419 -26.23 -22.85 -39.76
C ASN A 419 -25.99 -24.08 -38.85
N GLY A 420 -26.98 -24.48 -38.05
CA GLY A 420 -26.91 -25.62 -37.12
C GLY A 420 -27.12 -25.24 -35.65
N THR A 421 -26.55 -26.02 -34.75
CA THR A 421 -26.64 -25.77 -33.30
C THR A 421 -25.46 -24.93 -32.83
N TYR A 422 -25.72 -23.87 -32.08
CA TYR A 422 -24.73 -22.95 -31.54
C TYR A 422 -24.95 -22.75 -30.04
N SER A 423 -23.87 -22.47 -29.32
CA SER A 423 -23.95 -22.02 -27.93
C SER A 423 -23.28 -20.65 -27.86
N PRO A 424 -23.96 -19.63 -27.31
CA PRO A 424 -23.41 -18.30 -27.22
C PRO A 424 -22.26 -18.17 -26.24
N ASP A 425 -21.41 -17.18 -26.51
CA ASP A 425 -20.37 -16.74 -25.59
C ASP A 425 -21.03 -16.39 -24.25
N SER A 426 -20.33 -16.73 -23.18
CA SER A 426 -20.81 -16.53 -21.82
C SER A 426 -19.83 -15.65 -21.07
N GLU A 427 -20.38 -14.82 -20.19
CA GLU A 427 -19.61 -13.85 -19.42
C GLU A 427 -19.92 -14.05 -17.94
N VAL A 428 -18.88 -14.04 -17.11
CA VAL A 428 -19.02 -13.87 -15.67
C VAL A 428 -18.41 -12.53 -15.27
N ARG A 429 -19.11 -11.79 -14.44
CA ARG A 429 -18.66 -10.54 -13.85
C ARG A 429 -18.59 -10.67 -12.35
N VAL A 430 -17.54 -10.11 -11.78
CA VAL A 430 -17.31 -10.05 -10.34
C VAL A 430 -17.07 -8.61 -9.94
N VAL A 431 -17.69 -8.21 -8.83
CA VAL A 431 -17.49 -6.91 -8.22
C VAL A 431 -17.05 -7.15 -6.78
N LEU A 432 -15.94 -6.52 -6.41
CA LEU A 432 -15.44 -6.52 -5.04
C LEU A 432 -15.74 -5.19 -4.37
N GLU A 433 -16.35 -5.24 -3.20
CA GLU A 433 -16.68 -4.05 -2.41
C GLU A 433 -16.28 -4.25 -0.95
N THR A 434 -15.99 -3.17 -0.25
CA THR A 434 -15.97 -3.19 1.22
C THR A 434 -17.38 -3.43 1.75
N PHE A 435 -17.49 -3.75 3.03
CA PHE A 435 -18.80 -3.86 3.68
C PHE A 435 -19.52 -2.50 3.79
N ASP A 436 -18.78 -1.41 3.71
CA ASP A 436 -19.31 -0.04 3.65
C ASP A 436 -19.72 0.39 2.23
N GLY A 437 -19.54 -0.48 1.23
CA GLY A 437 -19.93 -0.24 -0.16
C GLY A 437 -18.89 0.49 -1.01
N GLU A 438 -17.65 0.63 -0.55
CA GLU A 438 -16.56 1.17 -1.37
C GLU A 438 -16.16 0.14 -2.43
N LEU A 439 -16.19 0.53 -3.71
CA LEU A 439 -15.82 -0.32 -4.83
C LEU A 439 -14.30 -0.53 -4.89
N LEU A 440 -13.88 -1.79 -4.75
CA LEU A 440 -12.47 -2.21 -4.82
C LEU A 440 -12.04 -2.64 -6.22
N GLY A 441 -12.99 -3.10 -7.03
CA GLY A 441 -12.74 -3.38 -8.44
C GLY A 441 -13.80 -4.25 -9.09
N MET A 442 -13.90 -4.10 -10.40
CA MET A 442 -14.81 -4.86 -11.26
C MET A 442 -14.01 -5.68 -12.26
N TYR A 443 -14.41 -6.93 -12.45
CA TYR A 443 -13.72 -7.89 -13.30
C TYR A 443 -14.70 -8.65 -14.18
N SER A 444 -14.27 -8.99 -15.39
CA SER A 444 -15.05 -9.83 -16.29
C SER A 444 -14.19 -10.93 -16.89
N TYR A 445 -14.78 -12.11 -17.04
CA TYR A 445 -14.20 -13.19 -17.82
C TYR A 445 -15.22 -13.67 -18.85
N GLN A 446 -14.81 -13.66 -20.11
CA GLN A 446 -15.60 -14.18 -21.22
C GLN A 446 -15.06 -15.54 -21.63
N ALA A 447 -15.94 -16.53 -21.67
CA ALA A 447 -15.64 -17.88 -22.11
C ALA A 447 -16.48 -18.23 -23.35
N ARG A 448 -15.84 -18.91 -24.29
CA ARG A 448 -16.48 -19.44 -25.50
C ARG A 448 -16.37 -20.96 -25.51
N ALA A 449 -17.41 -21.63 -25.98
CA ALA A 449 -17.37 -23.07 -26.18
C ALA A 449 -16.30 -23.44 -27.21
N TYR A 450 -15.47 -24.44 -26.89
CA TYR A 450 -14.40 -24.90 -27.77
C TYR A 450 -14.93 -25.44 -29.11
N ASN A 451 -16.14 -26.03 -29.10
CA ASN A 451 -16.82 -26.56 -30.27
C ASN A 451 -18.23 -25.95 -30.38
N ALA A 452 -18.70 -25.72 -31.61
CA ALA A 452 -20.07 -25.27 -31.86
C ALA A 452 -21.10 -26.26 -31.29
N GLY A 453 -22.11 -25.75 -30.58
CA GLY A 453 -23.18 -26.54 -29.98
C GLY A 453 -22.85 -27.20 -28.63
N TYR A 454 -21.73 -26.84 -28.00
CA TYR A 454 -21.35 -27.29 -26.65
C TYR A 454 -21.38 -26.14 -25.65
N ASP A 455 -21.49 -26.40 -24.34
CA ASP A 455 -21.40 -25.36 -23.31
C ASP A 455 -19.95 -25.00 -22.96
N CYS A 456 -19.78 -23.83 -22.36
CA CYS A 456 -18.51 -23.31 -21.84
C CYS A 456 -18.26 -23.70 -20.37
N GLY A 457 -18.99 -24.68 -19.83
CA GLY A 457 -18.89 -25.14 -18.45
C GLY A 457 -19.78 -24.35 -17.47
N VAL A 458 -19.40 -24.40 -16.20
CA VAL A 458 -20.13 -23.76 -15.09
C VAL A 458 -19.58 -22.35 -14.82
N LEU A 459 -20.07 -21.37 -15.58
CA LEU A 459 -19.51 -20.00 -15.57
C LEU A 459 -19.74 -19.21 -14.27
N GLY A 460 -20.83 -19.46 -13.54
CA GLY A 460 -21.18 -18.67 -12.35
C GLY A 460 -20.14 -18.75 -11.21
N SER A 461 -19.21 -19.70 -11.26
CA SER A 461 -18.10 -19.81 -10.31
C SER A 461 -16.73 -19.83 -11.00
N ALA A 462 -16.65 -19.39 -12.26
CA ALA A 462 -15.43 -19.45 -13.04
C ALA A 462 -14.35 -18.50 -12.52
N ILE A 463 -14.70 -17.31 -12.03
CA ILE A 463 -13.77 -16.50 -11.24
C ILE A 463 -13.90 -16.98 -9.79
N SER A 464 -12.88 -17.67 -9.27
CA SER A 464 -12.90 -18.16 -7.88
C SER A 464 -12.41 -17.08 -6.91
N CYS A 465 -11.35 -16.36 -7.27
CA CYS A 465 -10.81 -15.25 -6.48
C CYS A 465 -10.02 -14.30 -7.39
N ILE A 466 -9.94 -13.03 -7.00
CA ILE A 466 -9.20 -11.98 -7.69
C ILE A 466 -8.76 -10.94 -6.67
N ASN A 467 -7.47 -10.61 -6.60
CA ASN A 467 -6.96 -9.64 -5.64
C ASN A 467 -7.18 -8.20 -6.15
N PRO A 468 -7.87 -7.32 -5.41
CA PRO A 468 -8.10 -5.94 -5.80
C PRO A 468 -6.83 -5.10 -5.99
N TYR A 469 -5.77 -5.39 -5.23
CA TYR A 469 -4.50 -4.65 -5.26
C TYR A 469 -3.65 -4.99 -6.50
N SER A 470 -3.64 -6.26 -6.92
CA SER A 470 -2.78 -6.71 -8.02
C SER A 470 -3.53 -7.02 -9.32
N GLY A 471 -4.84 -7.24 -9.25
CA GLY A 471 -5.62 -7.78 -10.36
C GLY A 471 -5.23 -9.22 -10.72
N ALA A 472 -4.56 -9.96 -9.84
CA ALA A 472 -4.19 -11.37 -10.04
C ALA A 472 -5.17 -12.32 -9.32
N GLY A 473 -5.51 -13.45 -9.95
CA GLY A 473 -6.55 -14.34 -9.43
C GLY A 473 -6.50 -15.77 -9.97
N ILE A 474 -7.59 -16.50 -9.74
CA ILE A 474 -7.81 -17.86 -10.26
C ILE A 474 -9.10 -17.90 -11.07
N LEU A 475 -8.98 -18.40 -12.29
CA LEU A 475 -10.08 -18.90 -13.09
C LEU A 475 -10.19 -20.42 -12.89
N ASN A 476 -11.36 -20.90 -12.49
CA ASN A 476 -11.64 -22.31 -12.27
C ASN A 476 -12.78 -22.76 -13.18
N GLU A 477 -12.43 -23.24 -14.36
CA GLU A 477 -13.39 -23.84 -15.27
C GLU A 477 -13.58 -25.31 -14.90
N HIS A 478 -14.68 -25.61 -14.22
CA HIS A 478 -15.01 -27.01 -13.98
C HIS A 478 -15.80 -27.57 -15.18
N TYR A 479 -15.26 -28.65 -15.74
CA TYR A 479 -15.81 -29.49 -16.79
C TYR A 479 -16.18 -28.75 -18.07
N THR A 480 -15.28 -28.76 -19.05
CA THR A 480 -15.62 -28.44 -20.44
C THR A 480 -15.35 -29.68 -21.30
N TYR A 481 -16.35 -30.15 -22.03
CA TYR A 481 -16.22 -31.26 -23.00
C TYR A 481 -15.48 -32.51 -22.47
N ASN A 482 -15.94 -33.09 -21.35
CA ASN A 482 -15.28 -34.24 -20.73
C ASN A 482 -13.85 -34.00 -20.21
N GLN A 483 -13.41 -32.75 -20.09
CA GLN A 483 -12.12 -32.40 -19.50
C GLN A 483 -12.30 -31.71 -18.14
N TYR A 484 -11.58 -32.19 -17.15
CA TYR A 484 -11.51 -31.66 -15.79
C TYR A 484 -10.14 -31.02 -15.54
N GLY A 485 -10.01 -30.28 -14.44
CA GLY A 485 -8.74 -29.69 -14.03
C GLY A 485 -8.28 -28.56 -14.93
N LEU A 486 -9.20 -27.70 -15.38
CA LEU A 486 -8.90 -26.58 -16.30
C LEU A 486 -8.64 -25.26 -15.57
N GLY A 487 -8.32 -25.33 -14.28
CA GLY A 487 -7.98 -24.16 -13.48
C GLY A 487 -6.74 -23.44 -14.03
N ARG A 488 -6.78 -22.12 -14.05
CA ARG A 488 -5.66 -21.25 -14.45
C ARG A 488 -5.50 -20.09 -13.47
N THR A 489 -4.28 -19.60 -13.31
CA THR A 489 -4.11 -18.24 -12.81
C THR A 489 -4.62 -17.24 -13.86
N CYS A 490 -4.99 -16.04 -13.42
CA CYS A 490 -5.41 -14.98 -14.32
C CYS A 490 -4.90 -13.62 -13.87
N ARG A 491 -4.98 -12.65 -14.80
CA ARG A 491 -4.66 -11.25 -14.54
C ARG A 491 -5.63 -10.31 -15.23
N ALA A 492 -6.02 -9.25 -14.54
CA ALA A 492 -6.82 -8.14 -15.04
C ALA A 492 -5.97 -7.18 -15.88
N PHE A 493 -6.54 -6.70 -16.99
CA PHE A 493 -5.91 -5.73 -17.89
C PHE A 493 -6.74 -4.45 -18.03
#